data_AF-A0A6P5SZZ9-F1
#
_entry.id   AF-A0A6P5SZZ9-F1
#
_cell.length_a   1.000
_cell.length_b   1.000
_cell.length_c   1.000
_cell.angle_alpha   90.00
_cell.angle_beta   90.00
_cell.angle_gamma   90.00
#
_symmetry.space_group_name_H-M   'P 1'
#
loop_
_entity.id
_entity.type
_entity.pdbx_description
1 polymer ?
#
loop_
_entity_poly.entity_id
_entity_poly.type
_entity_poly.pdbx_seq_one_letter_code
_entity_poly.pdbx_strand_id
1 'polypeptide(L)'
;MHRSAVAPIVSLVAPKFQFKGANKRGIPVSRDPAALVAKYSDPLVYTGPIRVRTGYEILRISTHLTRNFKFVSVPFFVLHGTADRVTDPLASQDLYNEAASEFKDIKLYDGFLHDLLFEPEREEIAQDIINWMEKRLRVGVEDDVNVT
;
A
#
# COMPACT_ATOMS: atom_id res chain seq x y z
N MET A 1 4.95 9.54 -28.14
CA MET A 1 5.59 10.84 -27.84
C MET A 1 6.35 10.69 -26.53
N HIS A 2 7.70 10.61 -26.59
CA HIS A 2 8.59 10.30 -25.47
C HIS A 2 8.51 11.34 -24.33
N ARG A 3 8.06 10.94 -23.15
CA ARG A 3 8.28 11.67 -21.89
C ARG A 3 9.03 10.77 -20.91
N SER A 4 10.24 10.33 -21.27
CA SER A 4 11.03 9.45 -20.40
C SER A 4 12.53 9.60 -20.69
N ALA A 5 13.14 10.69 -20.23
CA ALA A 5 14.60 10.82 -20.30
C ALA A 5 15.23 11.71 -19.23
N VAL A 6 14.47 12.22 -18.25
CA VAL A 6 14.99 13.22 -17.29
C VAL A 6 15.12 12.64 -15.87
N ALA A 7 14.17 11.83 -15.43
CA ALA A 7 14.15 11.32 -14.05
C ALA A 7 15.39 10.48 -13.64
N PRO A 8 15.90 9.53 -14.47
CA PRO A 8 17.10 8.76 -14.10
C PRO A 8 18.35 9.64 -14.00
N ILE A 9 18.48 10.63 -14.90
CA ILE A 9 19.63 11.54 -14.95
C ILE A 9 19.62 12.48 -13.74
N VAL A 10 18.47 13.08 -13.42
CA VAL A 10 18.34 13.97 -12.24
C VAL A 10 18.52 13.18 -10.94
N SER A 11 18.05 11.93 -10.89
CA SER A 11 18.30 11.04 -9.76
C SER A 11 19.77 10.68 -9.56
N LEU A 12 20.56 10.59 -10.63
CA LEU A 12 21.99 10.30 -10.55
C LEU A 12 22.79 11.53 -10.12
N VAL A 13 22.45 12.71 -10.67
CA VAL A 13 23.21 13.95 -10.49
C VAL A 13 22.86 14.67 -9.18
N ALA A 14 21.61 14.63 -8.75
CA ALA A 14 21.13 15.34 -7.56
C ALA A 14 20.26 14.45 -6.64
N PRO A 15 20.76 13.28 -6.18
CA PRO A 15 19.95 12.26 -5.47
C PRO A 15 19.36 12.76 -4.15
N LYS A 16 20.06 13.67 -3.46
CA LYS A 16 19.65 14.27 -2.18
C LYS A 16 18.74 15.48 -2.35
N PHE A 17 18.56 15.99 -3.58
CA PHE A 17 17.69 17.12 -3.82
C PHE A 17 16.26 16.77 -3.39
N GLN A 18 15.58 17.74 -2.78
CA GLN A 18 14.24 17.56 -2.25
C GLN A 18 13.27 18.41 -3.07
N PHE A 19 12.29 17.76 -3.66
CA PHE A 19 11.23 18.46 -4.38
C PHE A 19 10.12 18.81 -3.39
N LYS A 20 9.88 20.10 -3.15
CA LYS A 20 8.70 20.54 -2.41
C LYS A 20 7.49 20.39 -3.33
N GLY A 21 6.75 19.29 -3.18
CA GLY A 21 5.43 19.16 -3.80
C GLY A 21 4.51 20.32 -3.37
N ALA A 22 3.57 20.69 -4.23
CA ALA A 22 2.73 21.89 -4.06
C ALA A 22 1.77 21.85 -2.85
N ASN A 23 1.67 20.73 -2.13
CA ASN A 23 0.68 20.57 -1.06
C ASN A 23 1.27 20.82 0.33
N LYS A 24 1.11 22.04 0.84
CA LYS A 24 1.64 22.48 2.14
C LYS A 24 0.96 21.84 3.36
N ARG A 25 -0.17 21.13 3.18
CA ARG A 25 -0.99 20.55 4.27
C ARG A 25 -1.14 19.01 4.19
N GLY A 26 -0.47 18.35 3.24
CA GLY A 26 -0.63 16.91 3.02
C GLY A 26 -1.98 16.52 2.44
N ILE A 27 -2.09 15.29 1.94
CA ILE A 27 -3.36 14.68 1.53
C ILE A 27 -3.93 14.00 2.79
N PRO A 28 -5.23 14.16 3.13
CA PRO A 28 -5.81 13.46 4.26
C PRO A 28 -5.74 11.94 4.02
N VAL A 29 -5.25 11.23 5.02
CA VAL A 29 -4.99 9.78 4.96
C VAL A 29 -6.00 8.96 5.77
N SER A 30 -6.79 9.59 6.64
CA SER A 30 -7.86 8.97 7.43
C SER A 30 -8.99 9.99 7.60
N ARG A 31 -10.22 9.50 7.79
CA ARG A 31 -11.40 10.33 8.13
C ARG A 31 -11.41 10.77 9.60
N ASP A 32 -10.61 10.15 10.47
CA ASP A 32 -10.53 10.49 11.90
C ASP A 32 -9.57 11.68 12.15
N PRO A 33 -10.08 12.85 12.56
CA PRO A 33 -9.24 14.02 12.86
C PRO A 33 -8.27 13.77 14.01
N ALA A 34 -8.64 12.96 15.00
CA ALA A 34 -7.77 12.66 16.14
C ALA A 34 -6.57 11.82 15.72
N ALA A 35 -6.79 10.83 14.84
CA ALA A 35 -5.71 10.04 14.24
C ALA A 35 -4.76 10.89 13.39
N LEU A 36 -5.29 11.86 12.62
CA LEU A 36 -4.48 12.80 11.86
C LEU A 36 -3.62 13.69 12.78
N VAL A 37 -4.20 14.21 13.87
CA VAL A 37 -3.45 14.99 14.86
C VAL A 37 -2.35 14.15 15.48
N ALA A 38 -2.66 12.93 15.93
CA ALA A 38 -1.68 12.02 16.51
C ALA A 38 -0.52 11.77 15.53
N LYS A 39 -0.81 11.38 14.28
CA LYS A 39 0.19 11.14 13.23
C LYS A 39 1.08 12.35 12.97
N TYR A 40 0.52 13.53 12.79
CA TYR A 40 1.30 14.71 12.40
C TYR A 40 1.94 15.46 13.58
N SER A 41 1.56 15.13 14.81
CA SER A 41 2.22 15.62 16.03
C SER A 41 3.39 14.75 16.48
N ASP A 42 3.49 13.52 15.98
CA ASP A 42 4.56 12.58 16.34
C ASP A 42 5.91 13.02 15.75
N PRO A 43 6.94 13.29 16.57
CA PRO A 43 8.27 13.70 16.10
C PRO A 43 9.00 12.62 15.28
N LEU A 44 8.54 11.36 15.32
CA LEU A 44 9.09 10.26 14.51
C LEU A 44 8.51 10.24 13.09
N VAL A 45 7.41 10.95 12.83
CA VAL A 45 6.80 11.02 11.50
C VAL A 45 7.52 12.07 10.65
N TYR A 46 8.18 11.60 9.59
CA TYR A 46 8.81 12.48 8.63
C TYR A 46 7.77 13.17 7.73
N THR A 47 7.61 14.48 7.90
CA THR A 47 6.70 15.34 7.12
C THR A 47 7.41 16.20 6.08
N GLY A 48 8.72 15.98 5.89
CA GLY A 48 9.53 16.73 4.95
C GLY A 48 9.33 16.29 3.49
N PRO A 49 9.87 17.06 2.54
CA PRO A 49 9.80 16.73 1.11
C PRO A 49 10.60 15.45 0.77
N ILE A 50 10.00 14.61 -0.07
CA ILE A 50 10.63 13.39 -0.59
C ILE A 50 11.88 13.76 -1.42
N ARG A 51 12.96 13.01 -1.20
CA ARG A 51 14.20 13.13 -1.99
C ARG A 51 14.00 12.56 -3.39
N VAL A 52 14.61 13.18 -4.39
CA VAL A 52 14.49 12.77 -5.81
C VAL A 52 14.81 11.28 -5.98
N ARG A 53 15.90 10.80 -5.38
CA ARG A 53 16.27 9.38 -5.50
C ARG A 53 15.18 8.46 -4.93
N THR A 54 14.62 8.81 -3.77
CA THR A 54 13.54 8.03 -3.16
C THR A 54 12.30 7.99 -4.06
N GLY A 55 11.87 9.13 -4.60
CA GLY A 55 10.73 9.17 -5.52
C GLY A 55 10.99 8.35 -6.80
N TYR A 56 12.19 8.43 -7.36
CA TYR A 56 12.58 7.63 -8.52
C TYR A 56 12.53 6.12 -8.24
N GLU A 57 13.07 5.68 -7.10
CA GLU A 57 13.06 4.26 -6.72
C GLU A 57 11.65 3.74 -6.47
N ILE A 58 10.76 4.54 -5.86
CA ILE A 58 9.33 4.20 -5.69
C ILE A 58 8.70 3.95 -7.07
N LEU A 59 8.86 4.88 -8.02
CA LEU A 59 8.28 4.73 -9.36
C LEU A 59 8.85 3.52 -10.10
N ARG A 60 10.16 3.30 -9.97
CA ARG A 60 10.85 2.15 -10.57
C ARG A 60 10.32 0.83 -10.01
N ILE A 61 10.23 0.70 -8.69
CA ILE A 61 9.77 -0.56 -8.07
C ILE A 61 8.27 -0.79 -8.32
N SER A 62 7.43 0.24 -8.26
CA SER A 62 6.01 0.12 -8.59
C SER A 62 5.81 -0.38 -10.03
N THR A 63 6.56 0.18 -11.00
CA THR A 63 6.51 -0.28 -12.40
C THR A 63 7.02 -1.70 -12.56
N HIS A 64 8.03 -2.09 -11.79
CA HIS A 64 8.53 -3.46 -11.80
C HIS A 64 7.49 -4.43 -11.25
N LEU A 65 6.87 -4.11 -10.11
CA LEU A 65 5.85 -4.96 -9.48
C LEU A 65 4.64 -5.15 -10.38
N THR A 66 4.07 -4.07 -10.95
CA THR A 66 2.86 -4.18 -11.79
C THR A 66 3.08 -5.04 -13.04
N ARG A 67 4.29 -5.08 -13.58
CA ARG A 67 4.63 -5.97 -14.73
C ARG A 67 4.82 -7.43 -14.34
N ASN A 68 4.92 -7.72 -13.04
CA ASN A 68 5.35 -9.01 -12.51
C ASN A 68 4.38 -9.57 -11.46
N PHE A 69 3.16 -9.03 -11.33
CA PHE A 69 2.17 -9.50 -10.35
C PHE A 69 1.89 -10.99 -10.46
N LYS A 70 1.84 -11.54 -11.68
CA LYS A 70 1.71 -12.98 -11.94
C LYS A 70 2.71 -13.89 -11.24
N PHE A 71 3.86 -13.38 -10.80
CA PHE A 71 4.86 -14.16 -10.08
C PHE A 71 4.64 -14.17 -8.55
N VAL A 72 3.69 -13.37 -8.04
CA VAL A 72 3.31 -13.38 -6.63
C VAL A 72 2.50 -14.63 -6.35
N SER A 73 3.11 -15.62 -5.70
CA SER A 73 2.47 -16.91 -5.35
C SER A 73 2.24 -17.08 -3.85
N VAL A 74 2.77 -16.19 -3.01
CA VAL A 74 2.59 -16.26 -1.56
C VAL A 74 1.14 -15.97 -1.17
N PRO A 75 0.59 -16.61 -0.13
CA PRO A 75 -0.73 -16.23 0.39
C PRO A 75 -0.78 -14.77 0.84
N PHE A 76 -1.83 -14.03 0.48
CA PHE A 76 -1.98 -12.62 0.86
C PHE A 76 -3.43 -12.15 1.01
N PHE A 77 -3.60 -11.06 1.75
CA PHE A 77 -4.88 -10.34 1.85
C PHE A 77 -4.67 -8.88 1.48
N VAL A 78 -5.42 -8.38 0.50
CA VAL A 78 -5.41 -6.96 0.13
C VAL A 78 -6.58 -6.26 0.79
N LEU A 79 -6.28 -5.18 1.52
CA LEU A 79 -7.27 -4.27 2.10
C LEU A 79 -7.02 -2.88 1.53
N HIS A 80 -8.04 -2.23 0.98
CA HIS A 80 -7.86 -0.91 0.35
C HIS A 80 -9.12 -0.03 0.50
N GLY A 81 -8.97 1.25 0.81
CA GLY A 81 -10.08 2.21 0.84
C GLY A 81 -10.36 2.83 -0.54
N THR A 82 -11.61 2.82 -1.02
CA THR A 82 -11.93 3.26 -2.40
C THR A 82 -11.72 4.76 -2.64
N ALA A 83 -11.60 5.56 -1.57
CA ALA A 83 -11.33 6.99 -1.63
C ALA A 83 -9.85 7.34 -1.36
N ASP A 84 -8.95 6.35 -1.31
CA ASP A 84 -7.51 6.58 -1.18
C ASP A 84 -7.00 7.49 -2.32
N ARG A 85 -6.25 8.52 -1.94
CA ARG A 85 -5.61 9.52 -2.83
C ARG A 85 -4.10 9.42 -2.85
N VAL A 86 -3.53 8.49 -2.08
CA VAL A 86 -2.10 8.21 -1.97
C VAL A 86 -1.75 7.02 -2.87
N THR A 87 -2.54 5.96 -2.83
CA THR A 87 -2.41 4.79 -3.72
C THR A 87 -3.71 4.49 -4.48
N ASP A 88 -3.60 3.80 -5.61
CA ASP A 88 -4.73 3.52 -6.51
C ASP A 88 -5.37 2.16 -6.17
N PRO A 89 -6.67 2.11 -5.80
CA PRO A 89 -7.36 0.84 -5.53
C PRO A 89 -7.43 -0.08 -6.75
N LEU A 90 -7.39 0.45 -7.97
CA LEU A 90 -7.36 -0.38 -9.18
C LEU A 90 -6.07 -1.21 -9.26
N ALA A 91 -4.93 -0.64 -8.88
CA ALA A 91 -3.67 -1.39 -8.84
C ALA A 91 -3.70 -2.53 -7.80
N SER A 92 -4.42 -2.35 -6.69
CA SER A 92 -4.69 -3.41 -5.72
C SER A 92 -5.57 -4.52 -6.29
N GLN A 93 -6.59 -4.15 -7.08
CA GLN A 93 -7.43 -5.11 -7.78
C GLN A 93 -6.64 -5.88 -8.86
N ASP A 94 -5.76 -5.20 -9.60
CA ASP A 94 -4.87 -5.82 -10.58
C ASP A 94 -3.92 -6.84 -9.93
N LEU A 95 -3.32 -6.50 -8.78
CA LEU A 95 -2.52 -7.45 -8.01
C LEU A 95 -3.33 -8.70 -7.64
N TYR A 96 -4.54 -8.51 -7.10
CA TYR A 96 -5.41 -9.64 -6.75
C TYR A 96 -5.76 -10.49 -7.97
N ASN A 97 -6.10 -9.86 -9.10
CA ASN A 97 -6.50 -10.58 -10.31
C ASN A 97 -5.34 -11.36 -10.94
N GLU A 98 -4.17 -10.74 -11.04
CA GLU A 98 -3.04 -11.29 -11.79
C GLU A 98 -2.16 -12.26 -11.01
N ALA A 99 -2.08 -12.13 -9.67
CA ALA A 99 -1.19 -12.95 -8.86
C ALA A 99 -1.46 -14.45 -8.99
N ALA A 100 -0.41 -15.27 -8.99
CA ALA A 100 -0.53 -16.74 -9.04
C ALA A 100 -0.88 -17.38 -7.69
N SER A 101 -1.00 -16.59 -6.62
CA SER A 101 -1.37 -17.10 -5.29
C SER A 101 -2.73 -17.77 -5.29
N GLU A 102 -2.78 -19.00 -4.77
CA GLU A 102 -4.02 -19.79 -4.64
C GLU A 102 -4.82 -19.40 -3.39
N PHE A 103 -4.15 -18.89 -2.36
CA PHE A 103 -4.78 -18.40 -1.14
C PHE A 103 -4.65 -16.88 -1.07
N LYS A 104 -5.53 -16.18 -1.77
CA LYS A 104 -5.59 -14.73 -1.80
C LYS A 104 -7.00 -14.21 -1.59
N ASP A 105 -7.11 -13.06 -0.95
CA ASP A 105 -8.38 -12.36 -0.77
C ASP A 105 -8.21 -10.85 -0.99
N ILE A 106 -9.29 -10.15 -1.27
CA ILE A 106 -9.32 -8.69 -1.41
C ILE A 106 -10.62 -8.12 -0.82
N LYS A 107 -10.49 -7.04 -0.03
CA LYS A 107 -11.62 -6.26 0.47
C LYS A 107 -11.39 -4.78 0.21
N LEU A 108 -12.33 -4.18 -0.53
CA LEU A 108 -12.36 -2.74 -0.81
C LEU A 108 -13.38 -2.08 0.13
N TYR A 109 -12.94 -1.12 0.93
CA TYR A 109 -13.80 -0.39 1.87
C TYR A 109 -14.30 0.90 1.23
N ASP A 110 -15.60 0.99 1.00
CA ASP A 110 -16.18 2.09 0.24
C ASP A 110 -16.10 3.43 1.00
N GLY A 111 -15.48 4.44 0.41
CA GLY A 111 -15.31 5.78 0.97
C GLY A 111 -14.15 5.93 1.96
N PHE A 112 -13.39 4.87 2.23
CA PHE A 112 -12.28 4.87 3.18
C PHE A 112 -11.02 5.45 2.53
N LEU A 113 -10.16 6.08 3.33
CA LEU A 113 -8.90 6.68 2.87
C LEU A 113 -7.72 5.69 3.05
N HIS A 114 -6.49 6.21 3.02
CA HIS A 114 -5.25 5.45 2.92
C HIS A 114 -4.92 4.58 4.16
N ASP A 115 -5.02 5.18 5.35
CA ASP A 115 -4.56 4.60 6.61
C ASP A 115 -5.70 3.81 7.27
N LEU A 116 -6.06 2.65 6.71
CA LEU A 116 -7.24 1.86 7.14
C LEU A 116 -7.29 1.57 8.65
N LEU A 117 -6.17 1.20 9.28
CA LEU A 117 -6.12 0.94 10.74
C LEU A 117 -6.21 2.22 11.60
N PHE A 118 -6.32 3.39 10.97
CA PHE A 118 -6.57 4.68 11.60
C PHE A 118 -7.92 5.27 11.20
N GLU A 119 -8.75 4.52 10.45
CA GLU A 119 -10.14 4.88 10.20
C GLU A 119 -11.00 4.66 11.47
N PRO A 120 -12.17 5.31 11.59
CA PRO A 120 -13.07 5.11 12.72
C PRO A 120 -13.43 3.63 12.98
N GLU A 121 -13.54 2.83 11.91
CA GLU A 121 -13.88 1.41 11.90
C GLU A 121 -12.65 0.48 12.02
N ARG A 122 -11.50 0.99 12.51
CA ARG A 122 -10.24 0.23 12.63
C ARG A 122 -10.36 -1.14 13.32
N GLU A 123 -11.27 -1.27 14.30
CA GLU A 123 -11.44 -2.52 15.05
C GLU A 123 -12.06 -3.61 14.16
N GLU A 124 -12.99 -3.23 13.28
CA GLU A 124 -13.59 -4.15 12.29
C GLU A 124 -12.55 -4.58 11.26
N ILE A 125 -11.75 -3.62 10.78
CA ILE A 125 -10.65 -3.89 9.84
C ILE A 125 -9.60 -4.81 10.48
N ALA A 126 -9.24 -4.58 11.75
CA ALA A 126 -8.33 -5.45 12.49
C ALA A 126 -8.91 -6.87 12.63
N GLN A 127 -10.21 -6.99 12.89
CA GLN A 127 -10.88 -8.27 12.96
C GLN A 127 -10.91 -9.00 11.61
N ASP A 128 -11.10 -8.29 10.49
CA ASP A 128 -10.99 -8.88 9.15
C ASP A 128 -9.59 -9.49 8.91
N ILE A 129 -8.53 -8.79 9.32
CA ILE A 129 -7.14 -9.29 9.22
C ILE A 129 -6.97 -10.56 10.06
N ILE A 130 -7.44 -10.56 11.32
CA ILE A 130 -7.37 -11.71 12.23
C ILE A 130 -8.13 -12.91 11.63
N ASN A 131 -9.35 -12.69 11.16
CA ASN A 131 -10.18 -13.74 10.57
C ASN A 131 -9.52 -14.37 9.35
N TRP A 132 -8.90 -13.56 8.48
CA TRP A 132 -8.18 -14.07 7.33
C TRP A 132 -6.96 -14.92 7.75
N MET A 133 -6.20 -14.46 8.75
CA MET A 133 -5.07 -15.22 9.29
C MET A 133 -5.52 -16.55 9.91
N GLU A 134 -6.59 -16.55 10.71
CA GLU A 134 -7.15 -17.77 11.29
C GLU A 134 -7.62 -18.75 10.22
N LYS A 135 -8.31 -18.27 9.18
CA LYS A 135 -8.72 -19.09 8.03
C LYS A 135 -7.51 -19.77 7.40
N ARG A 136 -6.43 -19.03 7.19
CA ARG A 136 -5.18 -19.57 6.62
C ARG A 136 -4.55 -20.64 7.52
N LEU A 137 -4.51 -20.39 8.84
CA LEU A 137 -3.92 -21.33 9.80
C LEU A 137 -4.72 -22.64 9.87
N ARG A 138 -6.05 -22.58 9.76
CA ARG A 138 -6.91 -23.78 9.74
C ARG A 138 -6.67 -24.65 8.51
N VAL A 139 -6.51 -24.05 7.33
CA VAL A 139 -6.21 -24.81 6.09
C VAL A 139 -4.88 -25.56 6.21
N GLY A 140 -3.83 -24.93 6.76
CA GLY A 140 -2.55 -25.61 6.97
C GLY A 140 -2.64 -26.83 7.90
N VAL A 141 -3.55 -26.81 8.88
CA VAL A 141 -3.78 -27.94 9.79
C VAL A 141 -4.53 -29.08 9.10
N GLU A 142 -5.49 -28.80 8.23
CA GLU A 142 -6.23 -29.84 7.48
C GLU A 142 -5.36 -30.52 6.42
N ASP A 143 -4.45 -29.77 5.77
CA ASP A 143 -3.48 -30.32 4.83
C ASP A 143 -2.47 -31.24 5.53
N ASP A 144 -2.01 -30.89 6.75
CA ASP A 144 -1.09 -31.74 7.54
C ASP A 144 -1.76 -33.03 8.04
N VAL A 145 -3.05 -33.00 8.36
CA VAL A 145 -3.82 -34.17 8.84
C VAL A 145 -4.18 -35.15 7.72
N ASN A 146 -4.40 -34.67 6.49
CA ASN A 146 -4.75 -35.52 5.35
C ASN A 146 -3.54 -36.20 4.67
N VAL A 147 -2.32 -35.89 5.11
CA VAL A 147 -1.07 -36.47 4.58
C VAL A 147 -0.52 -37.62 5.46
N THR A 148 -1.11 -37.87 6.62
CA THR A 148 -0.81 -39.02 7.51
C THR A 148 -1.80 -40.15 7.38
#